data_AF-A0A850AI84-F1
#
_entry.id   AF-A0A850AI84-F1
#
_cell.length_a   1.000
_cell.length_b   1.000
_cell.length_c   1.000
_cell.angle_alpha   90.00
_cell.angle_beta   90.00
_cell.angle_gamma   90.00
#
_symmetry.space_group_name_H-M   'P 1'
#
loop_
_entity.id
_entity.type
_entity.pdbx_description
1 polymer ?
#
loop_
_entity_poly.entity_id
_entity_poly.type
_entity_poly.pdbx_seq_one_letter_code
_entity_poly.pdbx_strand_id
1 'polypeptide(L)'
;MSININQPAPDFELPDLDGKLHRLSEYRGRIVIVNFWSCECPHSERADKAVVAMFAQWRDDVSMLSVASNRNESLSALKKAAERRRLPNVLHDADCGVANLFGAQTTPHIFVMDRDGILRYRGSVDDVALRQKTPTRFFLDEAVESLLEGRLPALTETPAYGCAIVREV
;
A
#
# COMPACT_ATOMS: atom_id res chain seq x y z
N MET A 1 7.68 5.19 -15.42
CA MET A 1 7.74 6.53 -14.78
C MET A 1 7.36 6.35 -13.33
N SER A 2 8.10 6.94 -12.39
CA SER A 2 7.73 6.94 -10.97
C SER A 2 6.85 8.14 -10.66
N ILE A 3 5.86 7.99 -9.78
CA ILE A 3 5.00 9.08 -9.36
C ILE A 3 5.73 10.00 -8.37
N ASN A 4 5.51 11.32 -8.47
CA ASN A 4 6.21 12.31 -7.66
C ASN A 4 5.39 12.73 -6.43
N ILE A 5 6.08 13.02 -5.33
CA ILE A 5 5.45 13.62 -4.14
C ILE A 5 4.84 14.98 -4.52
N ASN A 6 3.71 15.30 -3.90
CA ASN A 6 2.90 16.51 -4.12
C ASN A 6 2.32 16.64 -5.53
N GLN A 7 2.18 15.53 -6.26
CA GLN A 7 1.49 15.48 -7.55
C GLN A 7 0.26 14.54 -7.46
N PRO A 8 -0.77 14.76 -8.30
CA PRO A 8 -1.89 13.84 -8.40
C PRO A 8 -1.41 12.42 -8.67
N ALA A 9 -1.90 11.45 -7.89
CA ALA A 9 -1.65 10.05 -8.18
C ALA A 9 -2.37 9.65 -9.48
N PRO A 10 -1.73 8.86 -10.35
CA PRO A 10 -2.37 8.38 -11.56
C PRO A 10 -3.54 7.46 -11.19
N ASP A 11 -4.64 7.62 -11.91
CA ASP A 11 -5.82 6.78 -11.69
C ASP A 11 -5.58 5.36 -12.22
N PHE A 12 -6.25 4.39 -11.64
CA PHE A 12 -6.25 3.00 -12.09
C PHE A 12 -7.58 2.36 -11.77
N GLU A 13 -7.87 1.26 -12.46
CA GLU A 13 -9.03 0.40 -12.19
C GLU A 13 -8.53 -1.04 -12.11
N LEU A 14 -8.80 -1.71 -10.99
CA LEU A 14 -8.42 -3.09 -10.77
C LEU A 14 -9.58 -3.86 -10.15
N PRO A 15 -9.73 -5.16 -10.47
CA PRO A 15 -10.64 -6.03 -9.76
C PRO A 15 -10.09 -6.35 -8.36
N ASP A 16 -10.97 -6.41 -7.37
CA ASP A 16 -10.68 -7.12 -6.13
C ASP A 16 -10.64 -8.64 -6.35
N LEU A 17 -10.37 -9.39 -5.28
CA LEU A 17 -10.29 -10.85 -5.37
C LEU A 17 -11.64 -11.52 -5.72
N ASP A 18 -12.77 -10.82 -5.54
CA ASP A 18 -14.10 -11.31 -5.90
C ASP A 18 -14.59 -10.81 -7.27
N GLY A 19 -13.75 -10.05 -7.98
CA GLY A 19 -14.00 -9.54 -9.32
C GLY A 19 -14.75 -8.20 -9.36
N LYS A 20 -15.02 -7.58 -8.21
CA LYS A 20 -15.59 -6.23 -8.17
C LYS A 20 -14.52 -5.23 -8.58
N LEU A 21 -14.85 -4.32 -9.50
CA LEU A 21 -13.94 -3.28 -9.93
C LEU A 21 -13.85 -2.16 -8.88
N HIS A 22 -12.62 -1.70 -8.65
CA HIS A 22 -12.30 -0.58 -7.79
C HIS A 22 -11.44 0.41 -8.58
N ARG A 23 -11.84 1.67 -8.56
CA ARG A 23 -11.08 2.76 -9.20
C ARG A 23 -10.53 3.70 -8.16
N LEU A 24 -9.26 4.11 -8.28
CA LEU A 24 -8.63 4.97 -7.27
C LEU A 24 -9.37 6.30 -7.09
N SER A 25 -9.91 6.87 -8.17
CA SER A 25 -10.72 8.08 -8.13
C SER A 25 -12.04 7.96 -7.37
N GLU A 26 -12.58 6.76 -7.15
CA GLU A 26 -13.80 6.54 -6.34
C GLU A 26 -13.57 6.84 -4.85
N TYR A 27 -12.32 6.90 -4.41
CA TYR A 27 -11.94 7.14 -3.03
C TYR A 27 -11.62 8.61 -2.71
N ARG A 28 -11.87 9.54 -3.65
CA ARG A 28 -11.71 10.98 -3.39
C ARG A 28 -12.56 11.42 -2.20
N GLY A 29 -12.04 12.39 -1.44
CA GLY A 29 -12.59 12.82 -0.15
C GLY A 29 -12.08 12.01 1.06
N ARG A 30 -11.37 10.91 0.83
CA ARG A 30 -10.71 10.10 1.87
C ARG A 30 -9.20 10.07 1.66
N ILE A 31 -8.46 9.83 2.73
CA ILE A 31 -7.05 9.48 2.62
C ILE A 31 -6.97 8.06 2.09
N VAL A 32 -6.13 7.80 1.09
CA VAL A 32 -6.03 6.49 0.44
C VAL A 32 -4.63 5.95 0.58
N ILE A 33 -4.52 4.74 1.12
CA ILE A 33 -3.26 3.99 1.21
C ILE A 33 -3.28 2.93 0.12
N VAL A 34 -2.38 3.06 -0.85
CA VAL A 34 -2.07 2.00 -1.81
C VAL A 34 -0.82 1.27 -1.33
N ASN A 35 -0.98 -0.02 -1.03
CA ASN A 35 0.11 -0.88 -0.55
C ASN A 35 0.39 -1.98 -1.58
N PHE A 36 1.52 -1.91 -2.28
CA PHE A 36 1.95 -3.03 -3.12
C PHE A 36 2.39 -4.18 -2.22
N TRP A 37 1.66 -5.28 -2.30
CA TRP A 37 1.64 -6.34 -1.31
C TRP A 37 1.87 -7.71 -1.96
N SER A 38 2.28 -8.68 -1.15
CA SER A 38 2.48 -10.06 -1.55
C SER A 38 2.02 -11.01 -0.45
N CYS A 39 1.36 -12.09 -0.86
CA CYS A 39 0.93 -13.15 0.04
C CYS A 39 2.09 -14.05 0.50
N GLU A 40 3.17 -14.15 -0.28
CA GLU A 40 4.34 -14.97 0.02
C GLU A 40 5.47 -14.21 0.71
N CYS A 41 5.47 -12.87 0.66
CA CYS A 41 6.52 -12.06 1.26
C CYS A 41 6.42 -12.02 2.80
N PRO A 42 7.49 -12.39 3.54
CA PRO A 42 7.50 -12.30 5.01
C PRO A 42 7.50 -10.84 5.51
N HIS A 43 8.04 -9.90 4.73
CA HIS A 43 7.99 -8.47 5.09
C HIS A 43 6.58 -7.91 5.00
N SER A 44 5.80 -8.34 3.99
CA SER A 44 4.37 -8.00 3.88
C SER A 44 3.60 -8.59 5.06
N GLU A 45 3.79 -9.87 5.38
CA GLU A 45 3.10 -10.51 6.51
C GLU A 45 3.38 -9.82 7.86
N ARG A 46 4.61 -9.33 8.06
CA ARG A 46 4.98 -8.54 9.24
C ARG A 46 4.26 -7.19 9.23
N ALA A 47 4.33 -6.46 8.11
CA ALA A 47 3.72 -5.15 7.97
C ALA A 47 2.20 -5.19 8.14
N ASP A 48 1.53 -6.22 7.60
CA ASP A 48 0.08 -6.42 7.70
C ASP A 48 -0.41 -6.36 9.16
N LYS A 49 0.36 -6.91 10.11
CA LYS A 49 0.01 -6.88 11.54
C LYS A 49 -0.04 -5.46 12.11
N ALA A 50 0.91 -4.62 11.73
CA ALA A 50 0.97 -3.22 12.18
C ALA A 50 -0.12 -2.39 11.49
N VAL A 51 -0.23 -2.55 10.17
CA VAL A 51 -1.17 -1.79 9.34
C VAL A 51 -2.61 -2.06 9.73
N VAL A 52 -3.00 -3.32 10.00
CA VAL A 52 -4.37 -3.65 10.45
C VAL A 52 -4.68 -3.00 11.80
N ALA A 53 -3.72 -2.95 12.72
CA ALA A 53 -3.91 -2.30 14.01
C ALA A 53 -4.10 -0.78 13.88
N MET A 54 -3.29 -0.13 13.03
CA MET A 54 -3.40 1.30 12.75
C MET A 54 -4.69 1.64 12.00
N PHE A 55 -5.07 0.82 11.01
CA PHE A 55 -6.29 1.02 10.22
C PHE A 55 -7.55 1.03 11.09
N ALA A 56 -7.58 0.22 12.16
CA ALA A 56 -8.66 0.23 13.13
C ALA A 56 -8.80 1.58 13.89
N GLN A 57 -7.72 2.36 13.99
CA GLN A 57 -7.71 3.67 14.66
C GLN A 57 -8.18 4.80 13.74
N TRP A 58 -7.90 4.70 12.43
CA TRP A 58 -8.18 5.77 11.47
C TRP A 58 -9.63 5.87 10.98
N ARG A 59 -10.50 4.93 11.39
CA ARG A 59 -11.95 4.92 11.10
C ARG A 59 -12.27 5.08 9.59
N ASP A 60 -13.41 5.68 9.27
CA ASP A 60 -13.95 5.79 7.91
C ASP A 60 -13.24 6.85 7.03
N ASP A 61 -12.31 7.62 7.60
CA ASP A 61 -11.58 8.67 6.89
C ASP A 61 -10.43 8.14 6.01
N VAL A 62 -10.01 6.89 6.25
CA VAL A 62 -8.91 6.24 5.53
C VAL A 62 -9.41 4.99 4.80
N SER A 63 -8.98 4.83 3.55
CA SER A 63 -9.24 3.64 2.74
C SER A 63 -7.93 2.97 2.37
N MET A 64 -7.86 1.66 2.57
CA MET A 64 -6.68 0.87 2.22
C MET A 64 -6.96 -0.04 1.03
N LEU A 65 -6.08 0.03 0.03
CA LEU A 65 -6.05 -0.78 -1.17
C LEU A 65 -4.71 -1.51 -1.22
N SER A 66 -4.71 -2.79 -0.85
CA SER A 66 -3.54 -3.64 -1.06
C SER A 66 -3.55 -4.14 -2.50
N VAL A 67 -2.44 -4.03 -3.23
CA VAL A 67 -2.34 -4.39 -4.64
C VAL A 67 -1.36 -5.55 -4.79
N ALA A 68 -1.87 -6.71 -5.21
CA ALA A 68 -1.08 -7.89 -5.50
C ALA A 68 -0.67 -7.89 -6.98
N SER A 69 0.62 -7.65 -7.23
CA SER A 69 1.17 -7.53 -8.59
C SER A 69 2.15 -8.64 -8.96
N ASN A 70 2.45 -9.57 -8.04
CA ASN A 70 3.40 -10.66 -8.30
C ASN A 70 2.78 -11.71 -9.23
N ARG A 71 3.44 -11.99 -10.36
CA ARG A 71 2.94 -12.97 -11.35
C ARG A 71 3.03 -14.43 -10.92
N ASN A 72 3.81 -14.72 -9.89
CA ASN A 72 3.97 -16.08 -9.34
C ASN A 72 2.95 -16.41 -8.23
N GLU A 73 2.01 -15.51 -7.91
CA GLU A 73 1.01 -15.72 -6.87
C GLU A 73 -0.35 -16.07 -7.49
N SER A 74 -0.96 -17.17 -7.03
CA SER A 74 -2.29 -17.58 -7.52
C SER A 74 -3.42 -16.85 -6.80
N LEU A 75 -4.54 -16.60 -7.50
CA LEU A 75 -5.73 -15.99 -6.90
C LEU A 75 -6.20 -16.70 -5.62
N SER A 76 -6.11 -18.03 -5.55
CA SER A 76 -6.49 -18.80 -4.36
C SER A 76 -5.54 -18.56 -3.18
N ALA A 77 -4.24 -18.43 -3.44
CA ALA A 77 -3.25 -18.06 -2.42
C ALA A 77 -3.49 -16.62 -1.91
N LEU A 78 -3.78 -15.69 -2.81
CA LEU A 78 -4.11 -14.30 -2.47
C LEU A 78 -5.35 -14.24 -1.56
N LYS A 79 -6.45 -14.92 -1.92
CA LYS A 79 -7.68 -14.97 -1.09
C LYS A 79 -7.40 -15.52 0.30
N LYS A 80 -6.75 -16.69 0.37
CA LYS A 80 -6.42 -17.34 1.64
C LYS A 80 -5.54 -16.46 2.54
N ALA A 81 -4.60 -15.73 1.97
CA ALA A 81 -3.74 -14.82 2.74
C ALA A 81 -4.49 -13.56 3.17
N ALA A 82 -5.29 -12.95 2.29
CA ALA A 82 -6.11 -11.78 2.61
C ALA A 82 -7.07 -12.06 3.79
N GLU A 83 -7.78 -13.19 3.73
CA GLU A 83 -8.67 -13.64 4.81
C GLU A 83 -7.90 -13.90 6.12
N ARG A 84 -6.82 -14.68 6.05
CA ARG A 84 -5.99 -15.03 7.22
C ARG A 84 -5.43 -13.78 7.91
N ARG A 85 -5.01 -12.79 7.12
CA ARG A 85 -4.38 -11.55 7.59
C ARG A 85 -5.38 -10.42 7.83
N ARG A 86 -6.68 -10.66 7.58
CA ARG A 86 -7.79 -9.71 7.77
C ARG A 86 -7.58 -8.39 7.02
N LEU A 87 -7.04 -8.49 5.79
CA LEU A 87 -6.89 -7.34 4.92
C LEU A 87 -8.26 -7.01 4.29
N PRO A 88 -8.69 -5.74 4.28
CA PRO A 88 -10.00 -5.34 3.79
C PRO A 88 -10.12 -5.48 2.27
N ASN A 89 -9.44 -4.62 1.50
CA ASN A 89 -9.49 -4.63 0.04
C ASN A 89 -8.12 -5.06 -0.52
N VAL A 90 -8.10 -6.23 -1.16
CA VAL A 90 -6.96 -6.69 -1.95
C VAL A 90 -7.37 -6.69 -3.42
N LEU A 91 -6.64 -5.92 -4.23
CA LEU A 91 -6.81 -5.77 -5.66
C LEU A 91 -5.76 -6.61 -6.39
N HIS A 92 -6.14 -7.16 -7.54
CA HIS A 92 -5.27 -8.02 -8.33
C HIS A 92 -4.78 -7.33 -9.60
N ASP A 93 -3.49 -7.02 -9.64
CA ASP A 93 -2.77 -6.35 -10.74
C ASP A 93 -2.00 -7.40 -11.56
N ALA A 94 -2.74 -8.26 -12.26
CA ALA A 94 -2.22 -9.47 -12.89
C ALA A 94 -1.12 -9.21 -13.94
N ASP A 95 -1.14 -8.06 -14.61
CA ASP A 95 -0.18 -7.69 -15.66
C ASP A 95 0.97 -6.80 -15.15
N CYS A 96 0.96 -6.46 -13.86
CA CYS A 96 1.84 -5.48 -13.20
C CYS A 96 1.67 -4.04 -13.72
N GLY A 97 0.57 -3.73 -14.41
CA GLY A 97 0.33 -2.43 -15.01
C GLY A 97 0.32 -1.31 -13.96
N VAL A 98 -0.37 -1.52 -12.84
CA VAL A 98 -0.46 -0.53 -11.76
C VAL A 98 0.86 -0.43 -10.99
N ALA A 99 1.54 -1.55 -10.73
CA ALA A 99 2.89 -1.52 -10.14
C ALA A 99 3.88 -0.73 -11.00
N ASN A 100 3.80 -0.85 -12.32
CA ASN A 100 4.65 -0.09 -13.24
C ASN A 100 4.27 1.40 -13.28
N LEU A 101 2.97 1.70 -13.24
CA LEU A 101 2.43 3.06 -13.22
C LEU A 101 2.86 3.84 -11.96
N PHE A 102 2.87 3.18 -10.80
CA PHE A 102 3.32 3.78 -9.54
C PHE A 102 4.85 3.73 -9.38
N GLY A 103 5.55 2.96 -10.21
CA GLY A 103 6.98 2.71 -10.04
C GLY A 103 7.29 1.89 -8.78
N ALA A 104 6.38 1.00 -8.37
CA ALA A 104 6.56 0.17 -7.20
C ALA A 104 7.66 -0.87 -7.43
N GLN A 105 8.47 -1.15 -6.39
CA GLN A 105 9.66 -2.02 -6.54
C GLN A 105 9.65 -3.20 -5.59
N THR A 106 9.12 -3.02 -4.38
CA THR A 106 9.13 -4.02 -3.31
C THR A 106 7.73 -4.31 -2.79
N THR A 107 7.62 -5.38 -2.01
CA THR A 107 6.47 -5.73 -1.20
C THR A 107 6.92 -5.86 0.27
N PRO A 108 6.38 -5.05 1.20
CA PRO A 108 5.45 -3.95 0.98
C PRO A 108 6.11 -2.74 0.29
N HIS A 109 5.30 -1.91 -0.36
CA HIS A 109 5.68 -0.55 -0.77
C HIS A 109 4.44 0.34 -0.74
N ILE A 110 4.50 1.37 0.09
CA ILE A 110 3.35 2.17 0.48
C ILE A 110 3.33 3.48 -0.28
N PHE A 111 2.13 3.90 -0.68
CA PHE A 111 1.82 5.19 -1.26
C PHE A 111 0.58 5.74 -0.57
N VAL A 112 0.68 6.94 0.00
CA VAL A 112 -0.43 7.61 0.69
C VAL A 112 -0.84 8.83 -0.09
N MET A 113 -2.10 8.86 -0.50
CA MET A 113 -2.75 9.99 -1.13
C MET A 113 -3.64 10.71 -0.11
N ASP A 114 -3.66 12.03 -0.17
CA ASP A 114 -4.62 12.83 0.59
C ASP A 114 -6.04 12.79 -0.02
N ARG A 115 -6.96 13.55 0.57
CA ARG A 115 -8.38 13.62 0.16
C ARG A 115 -8.58 14.13 -1.27
N ASP A 116 -7.63 14.89 -1.80
CA ASP A 116 -7.65 15.40 -3.18
C ASP A 116 -7.02 14.40 -4.16
N GLY A 117 -6.47 13.29 -3.66
CA GLY A 117 -5.78 12.27 -4.44
C GLY A 117 -4.34 12.65 -4.78
N ILE A 118 -3.73 13.56 -4.03
CA ILE A 118 -2.34 13.98 -4.22
C ILE A 118 -1.45 13.06 -3.39
N LEU A 119 -0.37 12.56 -3.98
CA LEU A 119 0.60 11.72 -3.28
C LEU A 119 1.35 12.54 -2.23
N ARG A 120 1.26 12.15 -0.96
CA ARG A 120 1.93 12.83 0.17
C ARG A 120 3.02 12.01 0.83
N TYR A 121 2.97 10.68 0.68
CA TYR A 121 4.00 9.79 1.20
C TYR A 121 4.26 8.62 0.25
N ARG A 122 5.52 8.22 0.10
CA ARG A 122 5.91 6.95 -0.53
C ARG A 122 7.06 6.27 0.23
N GLY A 123 7.01 4.96 0.41
CA GLY A 123 8.11 4.20 1.01
C GLY A 123 7.68 3.03 1.89
N SER A 124 8.38 2.82 2.99
CA SER A 124 8.14 1.73 3.95
C SER A 124 7.01 2.03 4.94
N VAL A 125 6.49 1.00 5.60
CA VAL A 125 5.53 1.17 6.72
C VAL A 125 6.23 1.75 7.96
N ASP A 126 7.46 1.29 8.23
CA ASP A 126 8.25 1.60 9.41
C ASP A 126 9.75 1.60 9.09
N ASP A 127 10.58 1.83 10.10
CA ASP A 127 12.04 1.87 10.02
C ASP A 127 12.72 0.50 9.99
N VAL A 128 11.97 -0.60 9.82
CA VAL A 128 12.57 -1.93 9.71
C VAL A 128 13.41 -2.04 8.44
N ALA A 129 14.65 -2.46 8.63
CA ALA A 129 15.65 -2.65 7.59
C ALA A 129 16.55 -3.83 7.94
N LEU A 130 17.50 -4.15 7.06
CA LEU A 130 18.42 -5.29 7.24
C LEU A 130 19.08 -5.35 8.63
N ARG A 131 19.46 -4.20 9.20
CA ARG A 131 20.11 -4.07 10.52
C ARG A 131 19.16 -3.71 11.65
N GLN A 132 17.91 -3.35 11.34
CA GLN A 132 16.88 -2.89 12.29
C GLN A 132 15.68 -3.83 12.15
N LYS A 133 15.64 -4.92 12.92
CA LYS A 133 14.57 -5.93 12.80
C LYS A 133 13.29 -5.58 13.57
N THR A 134 13.41 -4.71 14.56
CA THR A 134 12.31 -4.27 15.42
C THR A 134 11.95 -2.84 15.06
N PRO A 135 10.69 -2.55 14.73
CA PRO A 135 10.27 -1.18 14.41
C PRO A 135 10.41 -0.30 15.66
N THR A 136 11.00 0.88 15.49
CA THR A 136 11.02 1.93 16.52
C THR A 136 10.25 3.17 16.10
N ARG A 137 9.95 3.29 14.81
CA ARG A 137 9.20 4.41 14.22
C ARG A 137 8.30 3.93 13.09
N PHE A 138 7.06 4.40 13.07
CA PHE A 138 6.06 4.00 12.07
C PHE A 138 5.75 5.16 11.12
N PHE A 139 6.45 5.20 9.99
CA PHE A 139 6.33 6.29 9.02
C PHE A 139 4.93 6.40 8.41
N LEU A 140 4.27 5.27 8.16
CA LEU A 140 2.92 5.25 7.62
C LEU A 140 1.94 5.91 8.60
N ASP A 141 2.07 5.61 9.89
CA ASP A 141 1.21 6.15 10.94
C ASP A 141 1.37 7.67 11.05
N GLU A 142 2.61 8.14 11.16
CA GLU A 142 2.91 9.57 11.22
C GLU A 142 2.39 10.34 9.98
N ALA A 143 2.49 9.73 8.79
CA ALA A 143 2.01 10.33 7.56
C ALA A 143 0.47 10.43 7.55
N VAL A 144 -0.23 9.36 7.93
CA VAL A 144 -1.69 9.34 7.95
C VAL A 144 -2.24 10.25 9.05
N GLU A 145 -1.67 10.22 10.25
CA GLU A 145 -2.08 11.11 11.35
C GLU A 145 -1.90 12.59 10.98
N SER A 146 -0.77 12.94 10.35
CA SER A 146 -0.56 14.31 9.87
C SER A 146 -1.67 14.75 8.92
N LEU A 147 -2.07 13.90 7.98
CA LEU A 147 -3.13 14.19 7.01
C LEU A 147 -4.52 14.24 7.66
N LEU A 148 -4.78 13.39 8.64
CA LEU A 148 -6.03 13.42 9.42
C LEU A 148 -6.16 14.73 10.20
N GLU A 149 -5.05 15.30 10.68
CA GLU A 149 -5.00 16.61 11.33
C GLU A 149 -4.98 17.80 10.36
N GLY A 150 -5.04 17.55 9.04
CA GLY A 150 -4.99 18.62 8.02
C GLY A 150 -3.60 19.23 7.83
N ARG A 151 -2.54 18.54 8.26
CA ARG A 151 -1.13 18.93 8.09
C ARG A 151 -0.46 18.06 7.03
N LEU A 152 0.62 18.56 6.45
CA LEU A 152 1.46 17.75 5.55
C LEU A 152 2.40 16.85 6.37
N PRO A 153 2.65 15.60 5.93
CA PRO A 153 3.66 14.74 6.55
C PRO A 153 5.04 15.40 6.55
N ALA A 154 5.74 15.34 7.67
CA ALA A 154 7.12 15.84 7.77
C ALA A 154 8.09 14.99 6.93
N LEU A 155 7.83 13.69 6.85
CA LEU A 155 8.56 12.73 6.04
C LEU A 155 7.66 12.29 4.90
N THR A 156 8.05 12.58 3.67
CA THR A 156 7.26 12.28 2.47
C THR A 156 7.85 11.12 1.66
N GLU A 157 9.11 10.75 1.91
CA GLU A 157 9.76 9.65 1.24
C GLU A 157 10.66 8.87 2.19
N THR A 158 10.58 7.54 2.12
CA THR A 158 11.54 6.63 2.76
C THR A 158 11.95 5.51 1.81
N PRO A 159 13.13 4.91 2.00
CA PRO A 159 13.49 3.70 1.26
C PRO A 159 12.47 2.59 1.54
N ALA A 160 11.92 2.01 0.47
CA ALA A 160 11.09 0.82 0.58
C ALA A 160 11.97 -0.41 0.88
N TYR A 161 11.57 -1.23 1.86
CA TYR A 161 12.31 -2.43 2.25
C TYR A 161 11.40 -3.66 2.25
N GLY A 162 11.72 -4.63 1.38
CA GLY A 162 10.93 -5.84 1.23
C GLY A 162 11.41 -6.72 0.07
N CYS A 163 10.61 -7.74 -0.28
CA CYS A 163 10.90 -8.60 -1.43
C CYS A 163 10.61 -7.83 -2.73
N ALA A 164 11.44 -8.01 -3.76
CA ALA A 164 11.18 -7.42 -5.06
C ALA A 164 9.86 -7.92 -5.67
N ILE A 165 9.13 -7.05 -6.36
CA ILE A 165 7.94 -7.44 -7.12
C ILE A 165 8.34 -8.35 -8.29
N VAL A 166 7.69 -9.50 -8.40
CA VAL A 166 7.93 -10.50 -9.46
C VAL A 166 7.13 -10.13 -10.71
N ARG A 167 7.79 -9.48 -11.67
CA ARG A 167 7.19 -9.00 -12.93
C ARG A 167 7.26 -10.00 -14.08
N GLU A 168 8.18 -10.95 -14.01
CA GLU A 168 8.45 -11.93 -15.05
C GLU A 168 8.54 -13.31 -14.38
N VAL A 169 7.94 -14.30 -15.02
CA VAL A 169 7.90 -15.72 -14.62
C VAL A 169 8.15 -16.58 -15.85
#